data_AF-A0A0V0J603-F1
#
_entry.id   AF-A0A0V0J603-F1
#
_cell.length_a   1.000
_cell.length_b   1.000
_cell.length_c   1.000
_cell.angle_alpha   90.00
_cell.angle_beta   90.00
_cell.angle_gamma   90.00
#
_symmetry.space_group_name_H-M   'P 1'
#
loop_
_entity.id
_entity.type
_entity.pdbx_description
1 polymer ?
#
loop_
_entity_poly.entity_id
_entity_poly.type
_entity_poly.pdbx_seq_one_letter_code
_entity_poly.pdbx_strand_id
1 'polypeptide(L)'
;CTSSRLLSDKMWRSPLLRYETEFRETLILDNEGLDIFNGACYVNDIEVGRPCSVNRISAGVVFEIKLYNVTDHKELNLWEYTTLFVPDCVFPHSSTGEALPEVSLPFSKFMKGFNELNITFAALINLHSYNLVLVNNRYLICKWDNTGLRDGDKNFCQLTFRDNNREAWFYGIFPKEHNKRNTYRWYSNVKSRISVSVDWMQTGNAPEDEICSKKSKSG
;
A
#
# COMPACT_ATOMS: atom_id res chain seq x y z
N CYS A 1 -12.17 -4.81 -8.70
CA CYS A 1 -11.10 -5.34 -7.84
C CYS A 1 -10.77 -4.32 -6.76
N THR A 2 -10.52 -4.81 -5.56
CA THR A 2 -10.49 -4.02 -4.32
C THR A 2 -9.10 -4.20 -3.73
N SER A 3 -8.23 -3.20 -3.83
CA SER A 3 -6.83 -3.40 -3.45
C SER A 3 -6.00 -2.13 -3.43
N SER A 4 -4.85 -2.24 -2.79
CA SER A 4 -3.68 -1.39 -2.97
C SER A 4 -3.24 -1.40 -4.42
N ARG A 5 -2.91 -0.23 -4.95
CA ARG A 5 -2.76 -0.03 -6.40
C ARG A 5 -1.63 0.90 -6.73
N LEU A 6 -1.08 0.70 -7.92
CA LEU A 6 -0.26 1.68 -8.60
C LEU A 6 -1.05 2.31 -9.73
N LEU A 7 -0.97 3.63 -9.87
CA LEU A 7 -1.42 4.33 -11.06
C LEU A 7 -0.21 4.94 -11.75
N SER A 8 0.15 4.37 -12.90
CA SER A 8 1.43 4.62 -13.56
C SER A 8 1.32 5.17 -14.99
N ASP A 9 0.13 5.18 -15.59
CA ASP A 9 -0.09 5.87 -16.86
C ASP A 9 -0.10 7.39 -16.65
N LYS A 10 0.15 8.18 -17.71
CA LYS A 10 -0.11 9.64 -17.73
C LYS A 10 -1.61 9.93 -17.70
N MET A 11 -2.27 9.41 -16.69
CA MET A 11 -3.65 9.63 -16.39
C MET A 11 -3.72 10.87 -15.51
N TRP A 12 -4.14 11.97 -16.11
CA TRP A 12 -4.45 13.17 -15.33
C TRP A 12 -5.60 12.87 -14.35
N ARG A 13 -6.61 12.08 -14.76
CA ARG A 13 -7.73 11.63 -13.90
C ARG A 13 -7.48 10.25 -13.34
N SER A 14 -7.87 10.02 -12.08
CA SER A 14 -7.89 8.65 -11.59
C SER A 14 -8.94 7.81 -12.35
N PRO A 15 -8.73 6.49 -12.51
CA PRO A 15 -9.85 5.57 -12.74
C PRO A 15 -10.80 5.60 -11.54
N LEU A 16 -11.95 4.92 -11.64
CA LEU A 16 -12.80 4.70 -10.48
C LEU A 16 -12.07 3.74 -9.52
N LEU A 17 -11.55 4.31 -8.44
CA LEU A 17 -10.92 3.57 -7.35
C LEU A 17 -12.03 3.01 -6.47
N ARG A 18 -11.92 1.72 -6.12
CA ARG A 18 -12.92 1.04 -5.30
C ARG A 18 -12.23 0.28 -4.17
N TYR A 19 -12.63 0.57 -2.94
CA TYR A 19 -12.13 -0.03 -1.71
C TYR A 19 -13.27 -0.65 -0.92
N GLU A 20 -13.04 -1.81 -0.30
CA GLU A 20 -13.99 -2.52 0.56
C GLU A 20 -13.26 -2.76 1.87
N THR A 21 -13.77 -2.16 2.94
CA THR A 21 -13.19 -2.19 4.28
C THR A 21 -14.22 -2.78 5.23
N GLU A 22 -13.77 -3.35 6.35
CA GLU A 22 -14.69 -3.88 7.36
C GLU A 22 -15.53 -2.77 8.01
N PHE A 23 -14.90 -1.61 8.24
CA PHE A 23 -15.52 -0.46 8.90
C PHE A 23 -15.37 0.80 8.05
N ARG A 24 -16.07 1.88 8.45
CA ARG A 24 -15.86 3.19 7.84
C ARG A 24 -14.51 3.74 8.28
N GLU A 25 -13.67 4.11 7.32
CA GLU A 25 -12.32 4.62 7.56
C GLU A 25 -12.19 6.09 7.14
N THR A 26 -11.17 6.75 7.68
CA THR A 26 -10.74 8.07 7.20
C THR A 26 -9.95 7.89 5.91
N LEU A 27 -10.32 8.67 4.89
CA LEU A 27 -9.58 8.77 3.65
C LEU A 27 -8.54 9.88 3.78
N ILE A 28 -7.33 9.63 3.29
CA ILE A 28 -6.21 10.57 3.36
C ILE A 28 -5.59 10.69 1.96
N LEU A 29 -5.54 11.90 1.41
CA LEU A 29 -4.83 12.23 0.17
C LEU A 29 -3.56 13.03 0.53
N ASP A 30 -2.37 12.48 0.28
CA ASP A 30 -1.06 13.12 0.56
C ASP A 30 -0.83 13.67 1.98
N ASN A 31 -1.54 13.15 2.99
CA ASN A 31 -1.60 13.58 4.39
C ASN A 31 -2.77 14.53 4.76
N GLU A 32 -3.63 14.89 3.83
CA GLU A 32 -4.84 15.67 4.09
C GLU A 32 -6.08 14.79 4.15
N GLY A 33 -7.01 15.12 5.04
CA GLY A 33 -8.29 14.41 5.13
C GLY A 33 -9.10 14.61 3.85
N LEU A 34 -9.63 13.51 3.31
CA LEU A 34 -10.52 13.53 2.15
C LEU A 34 -11.94 13.21 2.59
N ASP A 35 -12.82 14.19 2.43
CA ASP A 35 -14.24 14.09 2.77
C ASP A 35 -15.08 13.70 1.57
N ILE A 36 -16.14 12.94 1.80
CA ILE A 36 -17.13 12.59 0.77
C ILE A 36 -18.49 13.13 1.17
N PHE A 37 -19.03 14.02 0.36
CA PHE A 37 -20.35 14.60 0.55
C PHE A 37 -21.03 14.89 -0.79
N ASN A 38 -22.34 14.62 -0.89
CA ASN A 38 -23.15 14.85 -2.09
C ASN A 38 -22.54 14.32 -3.41
N GLY A 39 -21.89 13.16 -3.36
CA GLY A 39 -21.34 12.50 -4.55
C GLY A 39 -19.96 13.02 -5.00
N ALA A 40 -19.35 13.95 -4.26
CA ALA A 40 -18.04 14.55 -4.55
C ALA A 40 -17.04 14.32 -3.41
N CYS A 41 -15.76 14.37 -3.76
CA CYS A 41 -14.62 14.31 -2.84
C CYS A 41 -14.10 15.73 -2.58
N TYR A 42 -13.80 16.05 -1.32
CA TYR A 42 -13.28 17.35 -0.91
C TYR A 42 -12.01 17.20 -0.09
N VAL A 43 -11.06 18.12 -0.28
CA VAL A 43 -9.90 18.32 0.58
C VAL A 43 -9.87 19.79 0.94
N ASN A 44 -9.88 20.12 2.24
CA ASN A 44 -9.98 21.49 2.73
C ASN A 44 -11.09 22.31 2.04
N ASP A 45 -12.30 21.72 1.94
CA ASP A 45 -13.48 22.27 1.27
C ASP A 45 -13.37 22.50 -0.26
N ILE A 46 -12.27 22.09 -0.89
CA ILE A 46 -12.08 22.18 -2.35
C ILE A 46 -12.50 20.85 -2.99
N GLU A 47 -13.39 20.89 -3.98
CA GLU A 47 -13.79 19.68 -4.72
C GLU A 47 -12.61 19.15 -5.56
N VAL A 48 -12.14 17.94 -5.24
CA VAL A 48 -11.01 17.27 -5.91
C VAL A 48 -11.43 16.09 -6.78
N GLY A 49 -12.70 15.67 -6.73
CA GLY A 49 -13.14 14.50 -7.47
C GLY A 49 -14.64 14.24 -7.51
N ARG A 50 -15.08 13.53 -8.56
CA ARG A 50 -16.44 13.01 -8.77
C ARG A 50 -16.44 11.90 -9.84
N PRO A 51 -17.26 10.82 -9.71
CA PRO A 51 -18.11 10.53 -8.56
C PRO A 51 -17.30 10.00 -7.37
N CYS A 52 -17.78 10.34 -6.17
CA CYS A 52 -17.29 9.81 -4.91
C CYS A 52 -18.45 9.32 -4.05
N SER A 53 -18.34 8.13 -3.48
CA SER A 53 -19.39 7.56 -2.65
C SER A 53 -18.83 6.71 -1.51
N VAL A 54 -19.61 6.64 -0.44
CA VAL A 54 -19.39 5.70 0.67
C VAL A 54 -20.71 4.99 0.94
N ASN A 55 -20.73 3.67 0.77
CA ASN A 55 -21.94 2.84 0.89
C ASN A 55 -21.70 1.69 1.85
N ARG A 56 -22.68 1.37 2.70
CA ARG A 56 -22.64 0.15 3.52
C ARG A 56 -23.03 -1.07 2.66
N ILE A 57 -22.31 -2.16 2.84
CA ILE A 57 -22.60 -3.48 2.25
C ILE A 57 -22.70 -4.51 3.38
N SER A 58 -23.19 -5.73 3.07
CA SER A 58 -23.32 -6.80 4.07
C SER A 58 -22.00 -7.17 4.76
N ALA A 59 -20.88 -7.02 4.06
CA ALA A 59 -19.53 -7.37 4.54
C ALA A 59 -18.73 -6.16 5.05
N GLY A 60 -19.32 -4.96 5.16
CA GLY A 60 -18.61 -3.76 5.62
C GLY A 60 -18.99 -2.49 4.88
N VAL A 61 -18.00 -1.74 4.40
CA VAL A 61 -18.15 -0.43 3.74
C VAL A 61 -17.42 -0.44 2.42
N VAL A 62 -18.05 0.14 1.40
CA VAL A 62 -17.49 0.38 0.08
C VAL A 62 -17.21 1.87 -0.06
N PHE A 63 -15.99 2.20 -0.49
CA PHE A 63 -15.63 3.51 -1.01
C PHE A 63 -15.45 3.44 -2.52
N GLU A 64 -16.04 4.39 -3.22
CA GLU A 64 -15.79 4.61 -4.65
C GLU A 64 -15.29 6.04 -4.83
N ILE A 65 -14.14 6.20 -5.45
CA ILE A 65 -13.40 7.47 -5.49
C ILE A 65 -12.91 7.71 -6.91
N LYS A 66 -13.19 8.89 -7.44
CA LYS A 66 -12.64 9.32 -8.72
C LYS A 66 -12.13 10.75 -8.61
N LEU A 67 -10.82 10.91 -8.67
CA LEU A 67 -10.14 12.20 -8.58
C LEU A 67 -10.02 12.85 -9.96
N TYR A 68 -10.20 14.18 -10.01
CA TYR A 68 -10.11 14.95 -11.25
C TYR A 68 -8.67 15.11 -11.73
N ASN A 69 -7.74 15.28 -10.80
CA ASN A 69 -6.32 15.31 -11.06
C ASN A 69 -5.61 14.37 -10.07
N VAL A 70 -4.62 13.59 -10.50
CA VAL A 70 -3.71 12.81 -9.64
C VAL A 70 -2.24 13.15 -9.86
N THR A 71 -1.93 14.07 -10.77
CA THR A 71 -0.56 14.42 -11.17
C THR A 71 0.23 15.03 -10.02
N ASP A 72 -0.42 15.86 -9.22
CA ASP A 72 0.19 16.56 -8.08
C ASP A 72 0.04 15.79 -6.77
N HIS A 73 -0.53 14.58 -6.84
CA HIS A 73 -0.73 13.73 -5.69
C HIS A 73 0.25 12.57 -5.68
N LYS A 74 0.71 12.18 -4.49
CA LYS A 74 1.60 11.03 -4.26
C LYS A 74 0.79 9.78 -3.95
N GLU A 75 -0.21 9.89 -3.08
CA GLU A 75 -0.92 8.73 -2.58
C GLU A 75 -2.31 9.02 -2.01
N LEU A 76 -3.20 8.03 -2.18
CA LEU A 76 -4.47 7.93 -1.47
C LEU A 76 -4.40 6.75 -0.50
N ASN A 77 -4.57 7.05 0.78
CA ASN A 77 -4.55 6.07 1.86
C ASN A 77 -5.93 5.91 2.49
N LEU A 78 -6.24 4.65 2.75
CA LEU A 78 -7.20 4.22 3.75
C LEU A 78 -6.41 3.68 4.93
N TRP A 79 -7.08 3.19 5.98
CA TRP A 79 -6.36 2.37 6.93
C TRP A 79 -5.90 1.12 6.16
N GLU A 80 -6.79 0.30 5.63
CA GLU A 80 -6.36 -1.00 5.08
C GLU A 80 -5.54 -0.93 3.77
N TYR A 81 -5.73 0.11 2.95
CA TYR A 81 -5.19 0.17 1.58
C TYR A 81 -4.39 1.44 1.30
N THR A 82 -3.47 1.34 0.35
CA THR A 82 -2.64 2.43 -0.17
C THR A 82 -2.70 2.39 -1.69
N THR A 83 -2.99 3.52 -2.30
CA THR A 83 -2.86 3.70 -3.75
C THR A 83 -1.80 4.75 -4.01
N LEU A 84 -0.74 4.35 -4.69
CA LEU A 84 0.36 5.23 -5.07
C LEU A 84 0.12 5.78 -6.48
N PHE A 85 0.24 7.08 -6.64
CA PHE A 85 0.20 7.78 -7.93
C PHE A 85 1.64 8.01 -8.38
N VAL A 86 2.16 7.13 -9.24
CA VAL A 86 3.56 7.19 -9.73
C VAL A 86 3.56 7.18 -11.25
N PRO A 87 3.25 8.34 -11.87
CA PRO A 87 3.26 8.42 -13.33
C PRO A 87 4.61 7.97 -13.86
N ASP A 88 4.57 7.24 -14.98
CA ASP A 88 5.76 6.68 -15.62
C ASP A 88 6.55 5.66 -14.76
N CYS A 89 5.99 5.16 -13.65
CA CYS A 89 6.67 4.29 -12.69
C CYS A 89 7.92 4.92 -12.08
N VAL A 90 7.97 6.25 -12.02
CA VAL A 90 9.07 6.98 -11.38
C VAL A 90 8.67 7.23 -9.94
N PHE A 91 9.22 6.43 -9.03
CA PHE A 91 9.01 6.62 -7.60
C PHE A 91 9.81 7.83 -7.12
N PRO A 92 9.21 8.74 -6.34
CA PRO A 92 9.95 9.86 -5.75
C PRO A 92 11.02 9.32 -4.81
N HIS A 93 12.14 10.05 -4.70
CA HIS A 93 13.17 9.71 -3.72
C HIS A 93 12.57 9.72 -2.32
N SER A 94 12.69 8.58 -1.64
CA SER A 94 12.24 8.42 -0.27
C SER A 94 13.19 9.15 0.69
N SER A 95 12.61 9.75 1.72
CA SER A 95 13.36 10.37 2.83
C SER A 95 13.64 9.37 3.94
N THR A 96 14.59 9.68 4.83
CA THR A 96 14.85 8.86 6.02
C THR A 96 13.57 8.68 6.84
N GLY A 97 13.22 7.41 7.12
CA GLY A 97 12.00 7.00 7.79
C GLY A 97 10.85 6.64 6.84
N GLU A 98 10.99 6.84 5.52
CA GLU A 98 9.98 6.48 4.52
C GLU A 98 10.24 5.08 3.94
N ALA A 99 9.16 4.42 3.57
CA ALA A 99 9.20 3.12 2.91
C ALA A 99 9.71 3.26 1.47
N LEU A 100 10.32 2.20 0.95
CA LEU A 100 10.80 2.08 -0.43
C LEU A 100 9.75 1.30 -1.25
N PRO A 101 8.78 1.98 -1.88
CA PRO A 101 7.64 1.34 -2.52
C PRO A 101 7.99 0.41 -3.67
N GLU A 102 8.99 0.75 -4.48
CA GLU A 102 9.41 -0.05 -5.62
C GLU A 102 9.79 -1.49 -5.24
N VAL A 103 10.25 -1.70 -4.01
CA VAL A 103 10.67 -3.02 -3.49
C VAL A 103 9.47 -3.94 -3.25
N SER A 104 8.29 -3.37 -2.99
CA SER A 104 7.09 -4.14 -2.62
C SER A 104 6.22 -4.51 -3.82
N LEU A 105 6.63 -4.13 -5.04
CA LEU A 105 5.87 -4.42 -6.25
C LEU A 105 5.74 -5.94 -6.53
N PRO A 106 4.62 -6.38 -7.13
CA PRO A 106 3.36 -5.63 -7.29
C PRO A 106 2.58 -5.48 -5.97
N PHE A 107 1.79 -4.41 -5.87
CA PHE A 107 0.93 -4.09 -4.72
C PHE A 107 -0.38 -4.88 -4.71
N SER A 108 -0.81 -5.41 -5.84
CA SER A 108 -1.90 -6.37 -5.98
C SER A 108 -1.35 -7.72 -6.44
N LYS A 109 -1.60 -8.80 -5.71
CA LYS A 109 -1.15 -10.15 -6.07
C LYS A 109 -2.35 -11.09 -6.20
N PHE A 110 -2.50 -11.75 -7.35
CA PHE A 110 -3.60 -12.69 -7.63
C PHE A 110 -3.08 -14.13 -7.55
N MET A 111 -3.42 -14.82 -6.47
CA MET A 111 -2.74 -16.04 -6.03
C MET A 111 -3.63 -17.30 -6.09
N LYS A 112 -4.69 -17.32 -6.92
CA LYS A 112 -5.52 -18.52 -7.06
C LYS A 112 -4.70 -19.71 -7.53
N GLY A 113 -4.76 -20.81 -6.77
CA GLY A 113 -4.03 -22.05 -7.04
C GLY A 113 -2.67 -22.15 -6.34
N PHE A 114 -2.18 -21.06 -5.74
CA PHE A 114 -0.96 -21.05 -4.94
C PHE A 114 -1.26 -21.26 -3.45
N ASN A 115 -0.27 -21.76 -2.71
CA ASN A 115 -0.37 -22.04 -1.28
C ASN A 115 0.51 -21.12 -0.43
N GLU A 116 1.39 -20.35 -1.04
CA GLU A 116 2.25 -19.38 -0.38
C GLU A 116 2.57 -18.24 -1.35
N LEU A 117 3.05 -17.13 -0.81
CA LEU A 117 3.51 -16.00 -1.60
C LEU A 117 4.65 -15.26 -0.91
N ASN A 118 5.48 -14.60 -1.70
CA ASN A 118 6.59 -13.82 -1.20
C ASN A 118 6.26 -12.33 -1.25
N ILE A 119 6.50 -11.62 -0.14
CA ILE A 119 6.44 -10.16 -0.10
C ILE A 119 7.75 -9.64 0.47
N THR A 120 8.30 -8.64 -0.20
CA THR A 120 9.43 -7.86 0.30
C THR A 120 8.92 -6.49 0.68
N PHE A 121 9.37 -5.98 1.81
CA PHE A 121 9.19 -4.58 2.20
C PHE A 121 10.57 -3.99 2.49
N ALA A 122 10.72 -2.69 2.24
CA ALA A 122 11.91 -1.98 2.65
C ALA A 122 11.59 -0.55 3.04
N ALA A 123 12.51 0.06 3.80
CA ALA A 123 12.44 1.46 4.18
C ALA A 123 13.84 2.05 4.33
N LEU A 124 13.96 3.35 4.06
CA LEU A 124 15.10 4.13 4.51
C LEU A 124 14.94 4.40 5.99
N ILE A 125 16.00 4.20 6.76
CA ILE A 125 15.98 4.26 8.21
C ILE A 125 17.15 5.09 8.75
N ASN A 126 16.93 5.64 9.94
CA ASN A 126 18.03 6.04 10.82
C ASN A 126 18.22 4.92 11.84
N LEU A 127 19.40 4.28 11.84
CA LEU A 127 19.72 3.19 12.76
C LEU A 127 19.52 3.53 14.24
N HIS A 128 19.56 4.80 14.61
CA HIS A 128 19.41 5.26 15.99
C HIS A 128 17.96 5.55 16.38
N SER A 129 17.00 5.60 15.44
CA SER A 129 15.65 6.09 15.73
C SER A 129 14.52 5.52 14.86
N TYR A 130 14.71 4.36 14.23
CA TYR A 130 13.66 3.77 13.39
C TYR A 130 12.59 3.01 14.20
N ASN A 131 11.39 2.95 13.62
CA ASN A 131 10.31 2.07 14.06
C ASN A 131 9.65 1.44 12.83
N LEU A 132 9.65 0.12 12.75
CA LEU A 132 9.06 -0.62 11.63
C LEU A 132 7.97 -1.54 12.14
N VAL A 133 6.84 -1.58 11.46
CA VAL A 133 5.71 -2.44 11.82
C VAL A 133 5.18 -3.14 10.58
N LEU A 134 4.99 -4.45 10.69
CA LEU A 134 4.31 -5.27 9.69
C LEU A 134 3.03 -5.84 10.29
N VAL A 135 1.90 -5.63 9.60
CA VAL A 135 0.60 -6.19 10.00
C VAL A 135 -0.06 -6.91 8.82
N ASN A 136 -0.91 -7.89 9.09
CA ASN A 136 -1.84 -8.48 8.13
C ASN A 136 -3.26 -8.11 8.56
N ASN A 137 -3.96 -7.36 7.71
CA ASN A 137 -5.21 -6.68 8.00
C ASN A 137 -5.06 -5.76 9.23
N ARG A 138 -5.39 -6.25 10.43
CA ARG A 138 -5.24 -5.55 11.72
C ARG A 138 -4.37 -6.29 12.74
N TYR A 139 -3.85 -7.46 12.39
CA TYR A 139 -3.04 -8.28 13.29
C TYR A 139 -1.56 -7.96 13.14
N LEU A 140 -0.89 -7.67 14.25
CA LEU A 140 0.56 -7.48 14.29
C LEU A 140 1.28 -8.78 13.94
N ILE A 141 2.20 -8.69 12.97
CA ILE A 141 3.08 -9.81 12.59
C ILE A 141 4.47 -9.58 13.18
N CYS A 142 5.05 -8.42 12.88
CA CYS A 142 6.39 -8.08 13.33
C CYS A 142 6.44 -6.61 13.73
N LYS A 143 7.24 -6.32 14.76
CA LYS A 143 7.59 -4.96 15.17
C LYS A 143 9.07 -4.88 15.45
N TRP A 144 9.73 -3.89 14.86
CA TRP A 144 11.14 -3.60 15.09
C TRP A 144 11.34 -2.15 15.51
N ASP A 145 12.40 -1.90 16.27
CA ASP A 145 12.93 -0.57 16.48
C ASP A 145 14.46 -0.59 16.51
N ASN A 146 15.07 0.55 16.83
CA ASN A 146 16.52 0.72 16.90
C ASN A 146 17.27 -0.20 17.88
N THR A 147 16.57 -1.03 18.66
CA THR A 147 17.19 -2.06 19.52
C THR A 147 17.02 -3.48 18.99
N GLY A 148 16.32 -3.66 17.85
CA GLY A 148 16.06 -4.94 17.21
C GLY A 148 14.59 -5.33 17.17
N LEU A 149 14.32 -6.63 17.18
CA LEU A 149 12.96 -7.18 17.15
C LEU A 149 12.28 -6.95 18.51
N ARG A 150 11.09 -6.34 18.48
CA ARG A 150 10.24 -6.08 19.64
C ARG A 150 9.11 -7.06 19.78
N ASP A 151 8.51 -7.47 18.66
CA ASP A 151 7.38 -8.39 18.63
C ASP A 151 7.41 -9.19 17.32
N GLY A 152 6.91 -10.42 17.38
CA GLY A 152 6.89 -11.37 16.27
C GLY A 152 7.84 -12.57 16.44
N ASP A 153 7.71 -13.53 15.53
CA ASP A 153 8.54 -14.73 15.52
C ASP A 153 9.98 -14.41 15.12
N LYS A 154 10.96 -14.86 15.93
CA LYS A 154 12.38 -14.54 15.70
C LYS A 154 12.93 -15.15 14.43
N ASN A 155 12.44 -16.28 13.95
CA ASN A 155 12.95 -16.90 12.73
C ASN A 155 12.33 -16.23 11.48
N PHE A 156 11.11 -15.73 11.60
CA PHE A 156 10.39 -15.08 10.52
C PHE A 156 10.70 -13.57 10.40
N CYS A 157 10.68 -12.85 11.52
CA CYS A 157 10.79 -11.39 11.58
C CYS A 157 12.26 -10.91 11.53
N GLN A 158 13.00 -11.34 10.51
CA GLN A 158 14.39 -10.97 10.30
C GLN A 158 14.51 -9.77 9.34
N LEU A 159 15.34 -8.79 9.72
CA LEU A 159 15.70 -7.67 8.86
C LEU A 159 17.09 -7.87 8.28
N THR A 160 17.24 -7.52 7.01
CA THR A 160 18.54 -7.36 6.35
C THR A 160 18.82 -5.87 6.18
N PHE A 161 19.99 -5.42 6.62
CA PHE A 161 20.42 -4.03 6.44
C PHE A 161 21.29 -3.89 5.20
N ARG A 162 21.03 -2.85 4.41
CA ARG A 162 21.74 -2.55 3.16
C ARG A 162 22.13 -1.08 3.08
N ASP A 163 22.91 -0.73 2.05
CA ASP A 163 23.38 0.63 1.77
C ASP A 163 23.97 1.32 3.01
N ASN A 164 25.06 0.76 3.54
CA ASN A 164 25.69 1.22 4.78
C ASN A 164 24.72 1.32 5.97
N ASN A 165 23.80 0.35 6.06
CA ASN A 165 22.74 0.24 7.05
C ASN A 165 21.69 1.36 7.02
N ARG A 166 21.58 2.08 5.90
CA ARG A 166 20.53 3.10 5.71
C ARG A 166 19.21 2.49 5.25
N GLU A 167 19.23 1.26 4.75
CA GLU A 167 18.02 0.56 4.33
C GLU A 167 17.77 -0.65 5.22
N ALA A 168 16.52 -0.83 5.65
CA ALA A 168 16.06 -2.04 6.32
C ALA A 168 15.11 -2.80 5.39
N TRP A 169 15.44 -4.05 5.10
CA TRP A 169 14.70 -4.94 4.22
C TRP A 169 14.10 -6.10 4.99
N PHE A 170 12.83 -6.37 4.77
CA PHE A 170 12.14 -7.55 5.23
C PHE A 170 11.72 -8.39 4.03
N TYR A 171 11.98 -9.70 4.09
CA TYR A 171 11.52 -10.67 3.11
C TYR A 171 10.72 -11.76 3.83
N GLY A 172 9.44 -11.89 3.49
CA GLY A 172 8.54 -12.85 4.11
C GLY A 172 7.90 -13.80 3.11
N ILE A 173 7.82 -15.08 3.48
CA ILE A 173 7.05 -16.11 2.79
C ILE A 173 5.77 -16.35 3.59
N PHE A 174 4.62 -16.00 3.02
CA PHE A 174 3.33 -16.07 3.70
C PHE A 174 2.51 -17.25 3.18
N PRO A 175 2.10 -18.18 4.06
CA PRO A 175 1.21 -19.27 3.66
C PRO A 175 -0.19 -18.74 3.39
N LYS A 176 -0.94 -19.46 2.55
CA LYS A 176 -2.36 -19.22 2.33
C LYS A 176 -3.13 -19.49 3.61
N GLU A 177 -3.77 -18.45 4.12
CA GLU A 177 -4.68 -18.54 5.26
C GLU A 177 -6.10 -18.92 4.80
N HIS A 178 -7.03 -19.06 5.76
CA HIS A 178 -8.44 -19.28 5.48
C HIS A 178 -9.13 -18.09 4.78
N ASN A 179 -8.50 -16.91 4.84
CA ASN A 179 -9.03 -15.69 4.26
C ASN A 179 -8.96 -15.74 2.73
N LYS A 180 -10.04 -15.28 2.08
CA LYS A 180 -10.07 -15.15 0.60
C LYS A 180 -9.16 -14.02 0.12
N ARG A 181 -8.95 -13.01 0.96
CA ARG A 181 -8.12 -11.84 0.70
C ARG A 181 -7.34 -11.46 1.96
N ASN A 182 -6.11 -11.03 1.77
CA ASN A 182 -5.24 -10.52 2.82
C ASN A 182 -4.65 -9.19 2.37
N THR A 183 -4.46 -8.26 3.31
CA THR A 183 -3.69 -7.05 3.04
C THR A 183 -2.55 -6.93 4.04
N TYR A 184 -1.32 -7.04 3.54
CA TYR A 184 -0.12 -6.87 4.34
C TYR A 184 0.30 -5.41 4.30
N ARG A 185 0.60 -4.82 5.45
CA ARG A 185 0.95 -3.42 5.55
C ARG A 185 2.24 -3.21 6.30
N TRP A 186 3.06 -2.34 5.73
CA TRP A 186 4.34 -1.91 6.26
C TRP A 186 4.27 -0.45 6.66
N TYR A 187 4.63 -0.18 7.91
CA TYR A 187 4.76 1.16 8.45
C TYR A 187 6.22 1.41 8.78
N SER A 188 6.77 2.50 8.24
CA SER A 188 8.11 2.97 8.61
C SER A 188 8.07 4.30 9.39
N ASN A 189 6.96 5.03 9.28
CA ASN A 189 6.59 6.13 10.16
C ASN A 189 5.06 6.36 10.09
N VAL A 190 4.52 7.35 10.80
CA VAL A 190 3.06 7.62 10.84
C VAL A 190 2.48 7.96 9.46
N LYS A 191 3.28 8.60 8.60
CA LYS A 191 2.91 9.13 7.28
C LYS A 191 3.28 8.21 6.12
N SER A 192 4.25 7.30 6.29
CA SER A 192 4.70 6.39 5.24
C SER A 192 4.17 4.99 5.49
N ARG A 193 3.18 4.62 4.66
CA ARG A 193 2.44 3.37 4.76
C ARG A 193 2.35 2.74 3.40
N ILE A 194 2.76 1.49 3.31
CA ILE A 194 2.65 0.71 2.07
C ILE A 194 1.84 -0.51 2.36
N SER A 195 0.99 -0.90 1.41
CA SER A 195 0.17 -2.08 1.53
C SER A 195 0.24 -2.93 0.27
N VAL A 196 0.28 -4.24 0.47
CA VAL A 196 0.22 -5.26 -0.57
C VAL A 196 -1.05 -6.08 -0.33
N SER A 197 -1.99 -5.99 -1.27
CA SER A 197 -3.23 -6.74 -1.28
C SER A 197 -3.06 -8.07 -2.03
N VAL A 198 -3.59 -9.13 -1.46
CA VAL A 198 -3.52 -10.49 -1.99
C VAL A 198 -4.94 -11.01 -2.16
N ASP A 199 -5.29 -11.46 -3.36
CA ASP A 199 -6.55 -12.14 -3.64
C ASP A 199 -6.28 -13.59 -4.05
N TRP A 200 -6.63 -14.53 -3.17
CA TRP A 200 -6.44 -15.98 -3.37
C TRP A 200 -7.51 -16.60 -4.27
N MET A 201 -8.49 -15.82 -4.72
CA MET A 201 -9.61 -16.27 -5.55
C MET A 201 -9.49 -15.84 -7.01
N GLN A 202 -8.52 -14.97 -7.33
CA GLN A 202 -8.28 -14.48 -8.69
C GLN A 202 -6.97 -14.99 -9.26
N THR A 203 -6.93 -15.20 -10.57
CA THR A 203 -5.72 -15.45 -11.37
C THR A 203 -5.40 -14.22 -12.19
N GLY A 204 -4.13 -14.06 -12.58
CA GLY A 204 -3.68 -13.02 -13.50
C GLY A 204 -2.49 -12.25 -12.93
N ASN A 205 -2.02 -11.26 -13.68
CA ASN A 205 -0.99 -10.35 -13.23
C ASN A 205 -1.61 -9.07 -12.67
N ALA A 206 -0.88 -8.38 -11.81
CA ALA A 206 -1.29 -7.06 -11.36
C ALA A 206 -1.29 -6.10 -12.56
N PRO A 207 -2.21 -5.13 -12.63
CA PRO A 207 -2.17 -4.10 -13.66
C PRO A 207 -0.83 -3.35 -13.68
N GLU A 208 -0.21 -3.16 -12.51
CA GLU A 208 1.11 -2.54 -12.37
C GLU A 208 2.27 -3.37 -12.94
N ASP A 209 2.13 -4.69 -13.06
CA ASP A 209 3.19 -5.54 -13.60
C ASP A 209 3.46 -5.17 -15.07
N GLU A 210 2.44 -4.91 -15.89
CA GLU A 210 2.66 -4.61 -17.31
C GLU A 210 3.31 -3.24 -17.55
N ILE A 211 3.12 -2.29 -16.64
CA ILE A 211 3.54 -0.90 -16.80
C ILE A 211 4.93 -0.68 -16.19
N CYS A 212 5.18 -1.22 -15.00
CA CYS A 212 6.44 -0.98 -14.28
C CYS A 212 7.50 -2.07 -14.47
N SER A 213 7.14 -3.31 -14.84
CA SER A 213 8.16 -4.35 -15.12
C SER A 213 8.92 -4.13 -16.43
N LYS A 214 8.38 -3.32 -17.36
CA LYS A 214 9.03 -3.03 -18.65
C LYS A 214 10.21 -2.06 -18.51
N LYS A 215 10.20 -1.18 -17.51
CA LYS A 215 11.24 -0.15 -17.34
C LYS A 215 12.45 -0.63 -16.53
N SER A 216 12.31 -1.66 -15.69
CA SER A 216 13.43 -2.26 -14.95
C SER A 216 14.43 -3.03 -15.82
N LYS A 217 14.12 -3.26 -17.11
CA LYS A 217 15.02 -3.90 -18.08
C LYS A 217 15.89 -2.94 -18.90
N SER A 218 15.90 -1.65 -18.55
CA SER A 218 16.62 -0.60 -19.30
C SER A 218 17.65 0.17 -18.48
N GLY A 219 18.08 -0.40 -17.35
CA GLY A 219 19.19 0.11 -16.52
C GLY A 219 20.41 -0.79 -16.63
#